data_AF-A0A2S6UA47-F1
#
_entry.id   AF-A0A2S6UA47-F1
#
_cell.length_a   1.000
_cell.length_b   1.000
_cell.length_c   1.000
_cell.angle_alpha   90.00
_cell.angle_beta   90.00
_cell.angle_gamma   90.00
#
_symmetry.space_group_name_H-M   'P 1'
#
loop_
_entity.id
_entity.type
_entity.pdbx_description
1 polymer ?
#
loop_
_entity_poly.entity_id
_entity_poly.type
_entity_poly.pdbx_seq_one_letter_code
_entity_poly.pdbx_strand_id
1 'polypeptide(L)' 'MATLIKGYGINDMLKDNSLNMHFVAKKDGQQKRWLVFDALNDNVIVGVHEIETLAFLDASKREQGSHH' A
#
# COMPACT_ATOMS: atom_id res chain seq x y z
N MET A 1 -28.71 7.13 -15.81
CA MET A 1 -27.36 7.71 -15.66
C MET A 1 -26.45 6.60 -15.12
N ALA A 2 -25.79 5.84 -15.99
CA ALA A 2 -24.88 4.78 -15.57
C ALA A 2 -23.52 5.41 -15.26
N THR A 3 -23.14 5.49 -13.99
CA THR A 3 -21.79 5.90 -13.60
C THR A 3 -20.83 4.79 -14.01
N LEU A 4 -20.02 5.05 -15.04
CA LEU A 4 -18.86 4.22 -15.35
C LEU A 4 -17.95 4.19 -14.13
N ILE A 5 -17.91 3.07 -13.41
CA ILE A 5 -16.81 2.79 -12.49
C ILE A 5 -15.62 2.48 -13.38
N LYS A 6 -14.88 3.53 -13.76
CA LYS A 6 -13.61 3.44 -14.46
C LYS A 6 -12.74 2.53 -13.58
N GLY A 7 -12.36 1.37 -14.11
CA GLY A 7 -11.46 0.45 -13.43
C GLY A 7 -10.11 1.12 -13.29
N TYR A 8 -9.92 1.86 -12.20
CA TYR A 8 -8.63 2.41 -11.84
C TYR A 8 -7.75 1.22 -11.48
N GLY A 9 -6.71 0.99 -12.27
CA GLY A 9 -5.65 0.10 -11.84
C GLY A 9 -5.09 0.61 -10.52
N ILE A 10 -4.60 -0.29 -9.68
CA ILE A 10 -3.97 0.05 -8.39
C ILE A 10 -2.90 1.15 -8.58
N ASN A 11 -2.25 1.17 -9.75
CA ASN A 11 -1.27 2.17 -10.17
C ASN A 11 -1.85 3.57 -10.45
N ASP A 12 -3.12 3.69 -10.88
CA ASP A 12 -3.79 4.98 -11.11
C ASP A 12 -4.27 5.59 -9.78
N MET A 13 -4.74 4.77 -8.83
CA MET A 13 -5.07 5.24 -7.48
C MET A 13 -3.85 5.79 -6.72
N LEU A 14 -2.64 5.28 -7.01
CA LEU A 14 -1.38 5.76 -6.46
C LEU A 14 -0.94 7.11 -7.07
N LYS A 15 -1.36 7.42 -8.29
CA LYS A 15 -0.93 8.61 -9.03
C LYS A 15 -1.85 9.81 -8.86
N ASP A 16 -3.16 9.58 -8.72
CA ASP A 16 -4.15 10.66 -8.73
C ASP A 16 -4.40 11.26 -7.34
N ASN A 17 -3.70 10.78 -6.32
CA ASN A 17 -3.81 11.36 -5.00
C ASN A 17 -2.45 11.78 -4.46
N SER A 18 -2.37 13.07 -4.14
CA SER A 18 -1.63 13.65 -3.04
C SER A 18 -2.03 13.04 -1.68
N LEU A 19 -2.37 11.74 -1.62
CA LEU A 19 -2.42 10.95 -0.39
C LEU A 19 -0.98 10.55 -0.11
N ASN A 20 -0.40 11.25 0.85
CA ASN A 20 0.82 10.82 1.49
C ASN A 20 0.51 9.48 2.20
N MET A 21 0.57 8.36 1.49
CA MET A 21 0.23 7.05 2.07
C MET A 21 1.21 6.75 3.20
N HIS A 22 0.69 6.53 4.41
CA HIS A 22 1.50 6.25 5.58
C HIS A 22 2.10 4.86 5.50
N PHE A 23 1.36 3.90 4.94
CA PHE A 23 1.84 2.52 4.79
C PHE A 23 2.09 2.14 3.33
N VAL A 24 3.29 1.67 3.01
CA VAL A 24 3.71 1.35 1.64
C VAL A 24 4.28 -0.06 1.55
N ALA A 25 3.73 -0.88 0.65
CA ALA A 25 4.31 -2.18 0.33
C ALA A 25 5.38 -2.05 -0.77
N LYS A 26 6.60 -2.54 -0.54
CA LYS A 26 7.65 -2.64 -1.56
C LYS A 26 8.30 -4.03 -1.53
N LYS A 27 8.71 -4.49 -2.71
CA LYS A 27 9.46 -5.74 -2.85
C LYS A 27 10.88 -5.56 -2.33
N ASP A 28 11.32 -6.44 -1.44
CA ASP A 28 12.71 -6.57 -1.06
C ASP A 28 13.50 -7.15 -2.24
N GLY A 29 14.41 -6.34 -2.79
CA GLY A 29 15.19 -6.70 -3.97
C GLY A 29 16.10 -7.90 -3.75
N GLN A 30 16.45 -8.22 -2.50
CA GLN A 30 17.35 -9.32 -2.16
C GLN A 30 16.60 -10.62 -1.84
N GLN A 31 15.48 -10.57 -1.12
CA GLN A 31 14.89 -11.78 -0.52
C GLN A 31 13.56 -12.23 -1.14
N LYS A 32 13.16 -11.68 -2.30
CA LYS A 32 11.87 -12.00 -2.97
C LYS A 32 10.62 -11.84 -2.08
N ARG A 33 10.74 -11.16 -0.94
CA ARG A 33 9.64 -10.86 -0.01
C ARG A 33 9.11 -9.47 -0.27
N TRP A 34 7.93 -9.19 0.25
CA TRP A 34 7.28 -7.89 0.24
C TRP A 34 7.29 -7.33 1.65
N LEU A 35 7.75 -6.10 1.79
CA LEU A 35 7.88 -5.38 3.03
C LEU A 35 6.86 -4.26 3.06
N VAL A 36 6.17 -4.11 4.18
CA VAL A 36 5.28 -2.98 4.45
C VAL A 36 6.03 -2.00 5.33
N PHE A 37 6.18 -0.78 4.84
CA PHE A 37 6.89 0.31 5.51
C PHE A 37 5.89 1.32 6.08
N ASP A 38 6.17 1.82 7.27
CA ASP A 38 5.57 3.04 7.80
C ASP A 38 6.40 4.25 7.34
N ALA A 39 5.94 4.90 6.28
CA ALA A 39 6.60 6.03 5.65
C ALA A 39 6.62 7.29 6.53
N LEU A 40 5.77 7.36 7.58
CA LEU A 40 5.78 8.49 8.52
C LEU A 40 6.68 8.26 9.72
N ASN A 41 6.94 7.00 10.07
CA ASN A 41 7.78 6.63 11.20
C ASN A 41 9.13 6.06 10.71
N ASP A 42 9.98 6.92 10.16
CA ASP A 42 11.35 6.60 9.73
C ASP A 42 11.49 5.41 8.76
N ASN A 43 10.45 5.12 7.97
CA ASN A 43 10.40 3.92 7.10
C ASN A 43 10.61 2.62 7.88
N VAL A 44 10.08 2.53 9.10
CA VAL A 44 10.11 1.29 9.88
C VAL A 44 9.34 0.19 9.16
N ILE A 45 9.90 -1.02 9.12
CA ILE A 45 9.22 -2.19 8.58
C ILE A 45 8.19 -2.67 9.59
N VAL A 46 6.93 -2.66 9.19
CA VAL A 46 5.80 -3.05 10.05
C VAL A 46 5.13 -4.35 9.59
N GLY A 47 5.47 -4.86 8.41
CA GLY A 47 4.97 -6.13 7.87
C GLY A 47 5.94 -6.77 6.88
N VAL A 48 5.99 -8.10 6.86
CA VAL A 48 6.79 -8.89 5.92
C VAL A 48 5.94 -10.03 5.40
N HIS A 49 5.80 -10.12 4.08
CA HIS A 49 4.95 -11.08 3.41
C HIS A 49 5.67 -11.73 2.23
N GLU A 50 5.33 -12.98 1.93
CA GLU A 50 5.90 -13.67 0.76
C GLU A 50 5.18 -13.30 -0.55
N ILE A 51 3.95 -12.79 -0.45
CA ILE A 51 3.07 -12.50 -1.57
C ILE A 51 2.71 -11.01 -1.60
N GLU A 52 2.76 -10.41 -2.79
CA GLU A 52 2.46 -8.99 -3.03
C GLU A 52 1.09 -8.58 -2.51
N THR A 53 0.06 -9.36 -2.85
CA THR A 53 -1.33 -9.09 -2.47
C THR A 53 -1.51 -9.01 -0.95
N LEU A 54 -0.79 -9.86 -0.19
CA LEU A 54 -0.88 -9.83 1.28
C LEU A 54 -0.23 -8.58 1.86
N ALA A 55 0.94 -8.17 1.34
CA ALA A 55 1.60 -6.94 1.76
C ALA A 55 0.75 -5.70 1.46
N PHE A 56 0.11 -5.67 0.29
CA PHE A 56 -0.76 -4.56 -0.08
C PHE A 56 -2.02 -4.49 0.81
N LEU A 57 -2.65 -5.64 1.10
CA LEU A 57 -3.81 -5.70 2.00
C LEU A 57 -3.43 -5.29 3.43
N ASP A 58 -2.26 -5.68 3.92
CA ASP A 58 -1.74 -5.26 5.22
C ASP A 58 -1.53 -3.74 5.27
N ALA A 59 -0.84 -3.17 4.28
CA ALA A 59 -0.66 -1.72 4.16
C ALA A 59 -2.00 -0.97 4.12
N SER A 60 -2.95 -1.42 3.29
CA SER A 60 -4.27 -0.78 3.16
C SER A 60 -5.11 -0.86 4.44
N LYS A 61 -5.07 -1.98 5.17
CA LYS A 61 -5.75 -2.10 6.47
C LYS A 61 -5.18 -1.14 7.51
N ARG A 62 -3.86 -0.97 7.54
CA ARG A 62 -3.20 -0.05 8.49
C ARG A 62 -3.49 1.40 8.15
N GLU A 63 -3.51 1.74 6.86
CA GLU A 63 -3.93 3.06 6.40
C GLU A 63 -5.36 3.35 6.88
N GLN A 64 -6.30 2.41 6.69
CA GLN A 64 -7.68 2.57 7.18
C GLN A 64 -7.77 2.68 8.72
N GLY A 65 -6.93 1.94 9.45
CA GLY A 65 -6.86 2.01 10.92
C GLY A 65 -6.22 3.30 11.46
N SER A 66 -5.43 4.01 10.65
CA SER A 66 -4.79 5.28 11.02
C SER A 66 -5.70 6.50 10.85
N HIS A 67 -6.78 6.38 10.08
CA HIS A 67 -7.73 7.48 9.80
C HIS A 67 -8.96 7.48 10.74
N HIS A 68 -8.93 6.72 11.83
CA HIS A 68 -10.00 6.66 12.84
C HIS A 68 -9.60 7.37 14.13
#